data_AF-A0A7C3B433-F1
#
_entry.id   AF-A0A7C3B433-F1
#
_cell.length_a   1.000
_cell.length_b   1.000
_cell.length_c   1.000
_cell.angle_alpha   90.00
_cell.angle_beta   90.00
_cell.angle_gamma   90.00
#
_symmetry.space_group_name_H-M   'P 1'
#
loop_
_entity.id
_entity.type
_entity.pdbx_description
1 polymer ?
#
loop_
_entity_poly.entity_id
_entity_poly.type
_entity_poly.pdbx_seq_one_letter_code
_entity_poly.pdbx_strand_id
1 'polypeptide(L)'
;MPKSKIASDWLAGCAGCHMSLLDIDERIVKLVEIVDLRSTPITDLKHPDESGVDIGILEGGINNTANEEVAKLMRKRCKILVAFGDCAVFGGVPAMRNLFTIEEALRRAYVETESTDSEGKIPSSPELARMTRIQAVHEVVPVDIFLPGCPPNADIIFYVLSELAQGRMPDLKDEKLMWN
;
A
#
# COMPACT_ATOMS: atom_id res chain seq x y z
N MET A 1 -13.89 19.28 16.25
CA MET A 1 -12.79 18.40 16.69
C MET A 1 -11.63 18.56 15.72
N PRO A 2 -10.36 18.40 16.12
CA PRO A 2 -9.25 18.38 15.17
C PRO A 2 -9.45 17.22 14.18
N LYS A 3 -9.14 17.46 12.90
CA LYS A 3 -9.22 16.42 11.85
C LYS A 3 -8.18 15.34 12.09
N SER A 4 -8.52 14.08 11.85
CA SER A 4 -7.56 12.98 11.93
C SER A 4 -6.53 13.10 10.80
N LYS A 5 -5.25 12.99 11.15
CA LYS A 5 -4.16 13.00 10.18
C LYS A 5 -4.03 11.63 9.53
N ILE A 6 -4.10 11.58 8.21
CA ILE A 6 -3.97 10.34 7.44
C ILE A 6 -2.79 10.45 6.48
N ALA A 7 -1.93 9.43 6.47
CA ALA A 7 -0.91 9.25 5.46
C ALA A 7 -1.09 7.90 4.75
N SER A 8 -0.73 7.83 3.48
CA SER A 8 -0.74 6.59 2.71
C SER A 8 0.48 6.47 1.80
N ASP A 9 0.77 5.27 1.33
CA ASP A 9 1.83 5.04 0.35
C ASP A 9 1.57 3.79 -0.52
N TRP A 10 2.28 3.72 -1.65
CA TRP A 10 2.30 2.58 -2.57
C TRP A 10 3.60 1.78 -2.39
N LEU A 11 3.46 0.51 -2.05
CA LEU A 11 4.57 -0.45 -2.03
C LEU A 11 4.58 -1.24 -3.36
N ALA A 12 4.76 -2.56 -3.31
CA ALA A 12 4.60 -3.44 -4.47
C ALA A 12 3.10 -3.66 -4.77
N GLY A 13 2.44 -2.63 -5.29
CA GLY A 13 1.03 -2.63 -5.69
C GLY A 13 0.82 -2.09 -7.11
N CYS A 14 -0.44 -2.00 -7.54
CA CYS A 14 -0.84 -1.51 -8.86
C CYS A 14 -1.49 -0.11 -8.83
N ALA A 15 -1.53 0.54 -7.67
CA ALA A 15 -2.29 1.76 -7.37
C ALA A 15 -3.83 1.58 -7.42
N GLY A 16 -4.34 0.39 -7.70
CA GLY A 16 -5.76 0.11 -7.80
C GLY A 16 -6.53 0.35 -6.49
N CYS A 17 -5.89 0.17 -5.33
CA CYS A 17 -6.58 0.44 -4.06
C CYS A 17 -6.76 1.94 -3.85
N HIS A 18 -5.76 2.75 -4.20
CA HIS A 18 -5.91 4.21 -4.22
C HIS A 18 -6.87 4.70 -5.31
N MET A 19 -6.99 4.01 -6.45
CA MET A 19 -8.03 4.33 -7.42
C MET A 19 -9.42 4.04 -6.85
N SER A 20 -9.62 2.91 -6.18
CA SER A 20 -10.89 2.62 -5.49
C SER A 20 -11.20 3.60 -4.35
N LEU A 21 -10.18 4.17 -3.70
CA LEU A 21 -10.36 5.31 -2.80
C LEU A 21 -10.89 6.55 -3.54
N LEU A 22 -10.46 6.79 -4.78
CA LEU A 22 -10.97 7.89 -5.61
C LEU A 22 -12.36 7.60 -6.20
N ASP A 23 -12.72 6.32 -6.38
CA ASP A 23 -14.07 5.87 -6.76
C ASP A 23 -15.12 6.09 -5.65
N ILE A 24 -14.77 6.75 -4.54
CA ILE A 24 -15.79 7.33 -3.64
C ILE A 24 -16.46 8.57 -4.23
N ASP A 25 -15.98 9.04 -5.40
CA ASP A 25 -16.52 10.13 -6.21
C ASP A 25 -16.65 11.42 -5.40
N GLU A 26 -17.83 12.05 -5.39
CA GLU A 26 -18.04 13.34 -4.71
C GLU A 26 -17.90 13.23 -3.19
N ARG A 27 -17.90 12.00 -2.62
CA ARG A 27 -17.67 11.79 -1.19
C ARG A 27 -16.24 12.13 -0.77
N ILE A 28 -15.29 12.25 -1.71
CA ILE A 28 -13.95 12.74 -1.39
C ILE A 28 -13.98 14.15 -0.79
N VAL A 29 -14.91 15.00 -1.27
CA VAL A 29 -15.11 16.36 -0.75
C VAL A 29 -15.57 16.31 0.71
N LYS A 30 -16.47 15.39 1.05
CA LYS A 30 -16.93 15.18 2.43
C LYS A 30 -15.84 14.57 3.30
N LEU A 31 -15.02 13.67 2.75
CA LEU A 31 -13.94 13.03 3.48
C LEU A 31 -12.91 14.07 3.93
N VAL A 32 -12.47 14.96 3.03
CA VAL A 32 -11.46 15.99 3.36
C VAL A 32 -11.98 17.06 4.33
N GLU A 33 -13.29 17.16 4.57
CA GLU A 33 -13.85 17.98 5.64
C GLU A 33 -13.55 17.41 7.03
N ILE A 34 -13.41 16.09 7.15
CA ILE A 34 -13.21 15.38 8.42
C ILE A 34 -11.80 14.79 8.61
N VAL A 35 -11.02 14.65 7.53
CA VAL A 35 -9.63 14.18 7.56
C VAL A 35 -8.64 15.24 7.09
N ASP A 36 -7.42 15.19 7.61
CA ASP A 36 -6.26 15.95 7.13
C ASP A 36 -5.33 14.99 6.37
N LEU A 37 -5.38 15.03 5.03
CA LEU A 37 -4.54 14.21 4.17
C LEU A 37 -3.10 14.76 4.17
N ARG A 38 -2.17 13.93 4.63
CA ARG A 38 -0.74 14.24 4.76
C ARG A 38 0.01 13.69 3.54
N SER A 39 1.11 12.99 3.78
CA SER A 39 1.86 12.27 2.75
C SER A 39 1.00 11.18 2.14
N THR A 40 0.75 11.31 0.84
CA THR A 40 0.08 10.30 0.01
C THR A 40 0.68 10.40 -1.39
N PRO A 41 0.57 9.37 -2.23
CA PRO A 41 1.00 9.47 -3.63
C PRO A 41 0.24 10.52 -4.47
N ILE A 42 -0.90 11.02 -3.99
CA ILE A 42 -1.70 12.08 -4.64
C ILE A 42 -1.47 13.47 -4.02
N THR A 43 -0.50 13.62 -3.11
CA THR A 43 -0.09 14.90 -2.53
C THR A 43 1.42 15.12 -2.72
N ASP A 44 1.91 16.34 -2.49
CA ASP A 44 3.33 16.66 -2.65
C ASP A 44 4.20 16.33 -1.42
N LEU A 45 3.58 16.01 -0.28
CA LEU A 45 4.27 15.65 0.95
C LEU A 45 4.94 14.28 0.80
N LYS A 46 6.24 14.19 1.11
CA LYS A 46 7.07 13.02 0.77
C LYS A 46 7.06 11.92 1.83
N HIS A 47 6.82 12.28 3.09
CA HIS A 47 6.84 11.33 4.20
C HIS A 47 5.74 11.66 5.21
N PRO A 48 5.20 10.66 5.93
CA PRO A 48 4.31 10.92 7.06
C PRO A 48 4.99 11.87 8.06
N ASP A 49 4.22 12.76 8.68
CA ASP A 49 4.72 13.80 9.60
C ASP A 49 5.69 13.22 10.63
N GLU A 50 6.80 13.92 10.91
CA GLU A 50 7.76 13.48 11.92
C GLU A 50 7.15 13.44 13.34
N SER A 51 6.18 14.32 13.59
CA SER A 51 5.37 14.33 14.82
C SER A 51 4.37 13.17 14.91
N GLY A 52 4.23 12.39 13.84
CA GLY A 52 3.28 11.30 13.71
C GLY A 52 1.94 11.68 13.10
N VAL A 53 1.22 10.66 12.63
CA VAL A 53 -0.13 10.69 12.05
C VAL A 53 -1.05 9.73 12.80
N ASP A 54 -2.36 9.94 12.71
CA ASP A 54 -3.33 9.07 13.39
C ASP A 54 -3.48 7.74 12.65
N ILE A 55 -3.56 7.79 11.32
CA ILE A 55 -3.79 6.62 10.47
C ILE A 55 -2.73 6.57 9.37
N GLY A 56 -2.03 5.45 9.27
CA GLY A 56 -1.15 5.09 8.17
C GLY A 56 -1.81 4.01 7.32
N ILE A 57 -1.75 4.13 6.00
CA ILE A 57 -2.35 3.20 5.05
C ILE A 57 -1.27 2.72 4.08
N LEU A 58 -1.08 1.41 3.95
CA LEU A 58 -0.11 0.85 3.00
C LEU A 58 -0.83 -0.02 1.98
N GLU A 59 -0.81 0.42 0.72
CA GLU A 59 -1.18 -0.43 -0.42
C GLU A 59 0.04 -1.21 -0.92
N GLY A 60 -0.17 -2.45 -1.35
CA GLY A 60 0.88 -3.26 -1.96
C GLY A 60 1.69 -4.11 -0.97
N GLY A 61 2.33 -5.15 -1.48
CA GLY A 61 3.24 -5.99 -0.71
C GLY A 61 4.64 -5.36 -0.59
N ILE A 62 5.59 -6.06 0.01
CA ILE A 62 6.98 -5.64 0.12
C ILE A 62 7.83 -6.55 -0.75
N ASN A 63 8.54 -6.02 -1.75
CA ASN A 63 9.34 -6.82 -2.67
C ASN A 63 10.77 -6.31 -2.90
N ASN A 64 11.15 -5.23 -2.22
CA ASN A 64 12.47 -4.64 -2.29
C ASN A 64 12.77 -3.83 -1.00
N THR A 65 14.02 -3.43 -0.83
CA THR A 65 14.48 -2.71 0.36
C THR A 65 13.84 -1.34 0.54
N ALA A 66 13.47 -0.63 -0.53
CA ALA A 66 12.79 0.67 -0.40
C ALA A 66 11.36 0.50 0.13
N ASN A 67 10.62 -0.52 -0.30
CA ASN A 67 9.30 -0.83 0.26
C ASN A 67 9.39 -1.18 1.75
N GLU A 68 10.41 -1.93 2.16
CA GLU A 68 10.64 -2.28 3.56
C GLU A 68 10.91 -1.02 4.41
N GLU A 69 11.72 -0.08 3.91
CA GLU A 69 11.98 1.20 4.58
C GLU A 69 10.71 2.05 4.73
N VAL A 70 9.91 2.17 3.67
CA VAL A 70 8.62 2.89 3.69
C VAL A 70 7.66 2.26 4.71
N ALA A 71 7.52 0.93 4.71
CA ALA A 71 6.62 0.24 5.64
C ALA A 71 7.03 0.45 7.10
N LYS A 72 8.33 0.36 7.41
CA LYS A 72 8.87 0.63 8.76
C LYS A 72 8.71 2.09 9.17
N LEU A 73 8.92 3.02 8.24
CA LEU A 73 8.76 4.45 8.50
C LEU A 73 7.30 4.80 8.80
N MET A 74 6.36 4.32 7.99
CA MET A 74 4.93 4.51 8.19
C MET A 74 4.51 3.93 9.56
N ARG A 75 4.88 2.67 9.85
CA ARG A 75 4.57 2.03 11.14
C ARG A 75 5.11 2.82 12.33
N LYS A 76 6.33 3.36 12.23
CA LYS A 76 6.94 4.18 13.30
C LYS A 76 6.18 5.49 13.53
N ARG A 77 5.53 6.05 12.49
CA ARG A 77 4.91 7.37 12.52
C ARG A 77 3.38 7.33 12.60
N CYS A 78 2.72 6.18 12.46
CA CYS A 78 1.27 6.07 12.59
C CYS A 78 0.83 5.41 13.92
N LYS A 79 -0.31 5.86 14.45
CA LYS A 79 -0.96 5.18 15.60
C LYS A 79 -1.65 3.89 15.14
N ILE A 80 -2.44 3.96 14.07
CA ILE A 80 -3.13 2.83 13.44
C ILE A 80 -2.54 2.59 12.06
N LEU A 81 -2.13 1.37 11.75
CA LEU A 81 -1.69 0.95 10.41
C LEU A 81 -2.73 0.04 9.76
N VAL A 82 -3.15 0.42 8.55
CA VAL A 82 -4.08 -0.34 7.71
C VAL A 82 -3.31 -0.99 6.56
N ALA A 83 -3.35 -2.32 6.47
CA ALA A 83 -2.94 -3.04 5.26
C ALA A 83 -4.08 -2.97 4.24
N PHE A 84 -3.84 -2.29 3.13
CA PHE A 84 -4.87 -1.86 2.19
C PHE A 84 -4.82 -2.65 0.87
N GLY A 85 -5.78 -3.54 0.70
CA GLY A 85 -5.93 -4.44 -0.45
C GLY A 85 -5.14 -5.74 -0.35
N ASP A 86 -5.48 -6.70 -1.22
CA ASP A 86 -4.95 -8.07 -1.15
C ASP A 86 -3.44 -8.16 -1.31
N CYS A 87 -2.83 -7.23 -2.04
CA CYS A 87 -1.36 -7.16 -2.13
C CYS A 87 -0.74 -6.87 -0.75
N ALA A 88 -1.31 -5.96 0.04
CA ALA A 88 -0.81 -5.63 1.36
C ALA A 88 -1.16 -6.72 2.41
N VAL A 89 -2.35 -7.30 2.29
CA VAL A 89 -2.87 -8.30 3.23
C VAL A 89 -2.23 -9.68 3.01
N PHE A 90 -2.13 -10.13 1.76
CA PHE A 90 -1.75 -11.51 1.38
C PHE A 90 -0.54 -11.59 0.44
N GLY A 91 0.00 -10.46 -0.03
CA GLY A 91 1.06 -10.41 -1.05
C GLY A 91 0.53 -10.29 -2.49
N GLY A 92 -0.71 -10.72 -2.75
CA GLY A 92 -1.45 -10.54 -4.00
C GLY A 92 -0.80 -11.18 -5.24
N VAL A 93 -1.18 -10.70 -6.43
CA VAL A 93 -0.62 -11.16 -7.72
C VAL A 93 0.91 -11.06 -7.76
N PRO A 94 1.58 -10.00 -7.25
CA PRO A 94 3.05 -9.95 -7.22
C PRO A 94 3.69 -11.14 -6.52
N ALA A 95 3.03 -11.75 -5.52
CA ALA A 95 3.56 -12.90 -4.79
C ALA A 95 3.71 -14.16 -5.66
N MET A 96 3.06 -14.24 -6.83
CA MET A 96 3.29 -15.32 -7.79
C MET A 96 4.76 -15.39 -8.25
N ARG A 97 5.49 -14.26 -8.24
CA ARG A 97 6.93 -14.24 -8.54
C ARG A 97 7.74 -15.08 -7.55
N ASN A 98 7.23 -15.34 -6.33
CA ASN A 98 7.93 -16.18 -5.34
C ASN A 98 8.03 -17.66 -5.77
N LEU A 99 7.35 -18.08 -6.84
CA LEU A 99 7.52 -19.40 -7.46
C LEU A 99 8.83 -19.53 -8.25
N PHE A 100 9.53 -18.41 -8.48
CA PHE A 100 10.79 -18.33 -9.20
C PHE A 100 11.84 -17.63 -8.33
N THR A 101 13.11 -17.81 -8.66
CA THR A 101 14.17 -17.01 -8.06
C THR A 101 14.09 -15.55 -8.55
N ILE A 102 14.62 -14.63 -7.74
CA ILE A 102 14.71 -13.21 -8.12
C ILE A 102 15.52 -13.06 -9.41
N GLU A 103 16.62 -13.82 -9.54
CA GLU A 103 17.49 -13.78 -10.71
C GLU A 103 16.76 -14.25 -11.98
N GLU A 104 16.01 -15.35 -11.93
CA GLU A 104 15.21 -15.82 -13.07
C GLU A 104 14.19 -14.77 -13.52
N ALA A 105 13.50 -14.13 -12.56
CA ALA A 105 12.52 -13.10 -12.88
C ALA A 105 13.17 -11.85 -13.52
N LEU A 106 14.32 -11.41 -12.99
CA LEU A 106 15.05 -10.26 -13.54
C LEU A 106 15.66 -10.57 -14.91
N ARG A 107 16.24 -11.76 -15.08
CA ARG A 107 16.79 -12.22 -16.37
C ARG A 107 15.70 -12.31 -17.43
N ARG A 108 14.52 -12.86 -17.07
CA ARG A 108 13.37 -12.85 -17.99
C ARG A 108 12.96 -11.43 -18.36
N ALA A 109 12.90 -10.50 -17.41
CA ALA A 109 12.43 -9.13 -17.66
C ALA A 109 13.39 -8.29 -18.51
N TYR A 110 14.70 -8.40 -18.28
CA TYR A 110 15.70 -7.45 -18.80
C TYR A 110 16.71 -8.04 -19.80
N VAL A 111 16.66 -9.35 -20.06
CA VAL A 111 17.63 -10.03 -20.94
C VAL A 111 16.94 -10.96 -21.95
N GLU A 112 15.98 -11.78 -21.51
CA GLU A 112 15.45 -12.86 -22.36
C GLU A 112 14.13 -12.53 -23.07
N THR A 113 13.52 -11.38 -22.80
CA THR A 113 12.32 -10.95 -23.54
C THR A 113 12.66 -10.73 -25.01
N GLU A 114 11.73 -11.11 -25.88
CA GLU A 114 11.93 -11.19 -27.32
C GLU A 114 12.19 -9.82 -27.96
N SER A 115 11.76 -8.75 -27.28
CA SER A 115 11.98 -7.36 -27.67
C SER A 115 13.23 -6.71 -27.05
N THR A 116 13.99 -7.44 -26.23
CA THR A 116 15.22 -6.91 -25.62
C THR A 116 16.37 -7.03 -26.60
N ASP A 117 17.07 -5.91 -26.81
CA ASP A 117 18.24 -5.87 -27.68
C ASP A 117 19.39 -6.74 -27.16
N SER A 118 20.35 -7.06 -28.02
CA SER A 118 21.49 -7.93 -27.69
C SER A 118 22.38 -7.43 -26.54
N GLU A 119 22.23 -6.18 -26.13
CA GLU A 119 22.96 -5.55 -25.02
C GLU A 119 22.19 -5.59 -23.67
N GLY A 120 21.06 -6.30 -23.61
CA GLY A 120 20.24 -6.46 -22.41
C GLY A 120 21.02 -6.97 -21.19
N LYS A 121 20.78 -6.34 -20.04
CA LYS A 121 21.44 -6.67 -18.77
C LYS A 121 20.53 -6.35 -17.59
N ILE A 122 20.67 -7.10 -16.52
CA ILE A 122 19.98 -6.81 -15.26
C ILE A 122 20.54 -5.48 -14.69
N PRO A 123 19.68 -4.48 -14.40
CA PRO A 123 20.10 -3.23 -13.80
C PRO A 123 20.76 -3.43 -12.42
N SER A 124 21.89 -2.75 -12.18
CA SER A 124 22.71 -2.95 -10.98
C SER A 124 23.26 -1.64 -10.37
N SER A 125 22.70 -0.49 -10.74
CA SER A 125 23.07 0.79 -10.15
C SER A 125 22.86 0.77 -8.62
N PRO A 126 23.77 1.36 -7.82
CA PRO A 126 23.60 1.43 -6.37
C PRO A 126 22.38 2.26 -5.93
N GLU A 127 21.82 3.08 -6.81
CA GLU A 127 20.60 3.87 -6.57
C GLU A 127 19.32 3.00 -6.60
N LEU A 128 19.40 1.77 -7.12
CA LEU A 128 18.26 0.87 -7.20
C LEU A 128 18.07 0.12 -5.89
N ALA A 129 16.82 0.00 -5.45
CA ALA A 129 16.47 -0.85 -4.34
C ALA A 129 16.84 -2.31 -4.62
N ARG A 130 17.25 -3.03 -3.59
CA ARG A 130 17.57 -4.46 -3.71
C ARG A 130 16.28 -5.27 -3.64
N MET A 131 16.06 -6.13 -4.63
CA MET A 131 14.90 -7.01 -4.66
C MET A 131 14.95 -8.04 -3.53
N THR A 132 13.80 -8.34 -2.94
CA THR A 132 13.59 -9.36 -1.91
C THR A 132 12.47 -10.30 -2.35
N ARG A 133 12.16 -11.37 -1.61
CA ARG A 133 10.91 -12.12 -1.84
C ARG A 133 9.71 -11.22 -1.55
N ILE A 134 8.59 -11.43 -2.24
CA ILE A 134 7.35 -10.71 -1.92
C ILE A 134 6.87 -11.18 -0.55
N GLN A 135 6.51 -10.22 0.30
CA GLN A 135 5.90 -10.44 1.60
C GLN A 135 4.66 -9.55 1.76
N ALA A 136 3.66 -10.02 2.51
CA ALA A 136 2.59 -9.19 2.98
C ALA A 136 3.12 -8.17 4.02
N VAL A 137 2.40 -7.07 4.23
CA VAL A 137 2.85 -5.99 5.15
C VAL A 137 3.03 -6.51 6.58
N HIS A 138 2.13 -7.39 7.03
CA HIS A 138 2.15 -7.94 8.40
C HIS A 138 3.34 -8.87 8.69
N GLU A 139 4.01 -9.37 7.66
CA GLU A 139 5.23 -10.17 7.82
C GLU A 139 6.45 -9.28 8.16
N VAL A 140 6.36 -7.96 7.93
CA VAL A 140 7.46 -7.00 8.10
C VAL A 140 7.21 -6.02 9.25
N VAL A 141 5.95 -5.57 9.42
CA VAL A 141 5.56 -4.64 10.49
C VAL A 141 4.20 -5.00 11.09
N PRO A 142 3.93 -4.71 12.37
CA PRO A 142 2.62 -4.93 12.97
C PRO A 142 1.51 -4.12 12.29
N VAL A 143 0.43 -4.79 11.90
CA VAL A 143 -0.75 -4.21 11.25
C VAL A 143 -1.93 -4.25 12.22
N ASP A 144 -2.69 -3.15 12.30
CA ASP A 144 -3.84 -3.04 13.20
C ASP A 144 -5.16 -3.40 12.50
N ILE A 145 -5.28 -3.07 11.20
CA ILE A 145 -6.49 -3.33 10.41
C ILE A 145 -6.09 -3.93 9.06
N PHE A 146 -6.78 -4.99 8.67
CA PHE A 146 -6.64 -5.61 7.35
C PHE A 146 -7.89 -5.27 6.53
N LEU A 147 -7.70 -4.62 5.40
CA LEU A 147 -8.78 -4.27 4.47
C LEU A 147 -8.57 -5.01 3.15
N PRO A 148 -9.02 -6.27 3.03
CA PRO A 148 -8.86 -7.08 1.82
C PRO A 148 -9.74 -6.59 0.65
N GLY A 149 -9.43 -7.11 -0.53
CA GLY A 149 -10.03 -6.80 -1.83
C GLY A 149 -8.97 -6.39 -2.87
N CYS A 150 -9.20 -6.69 -4.15
CA CYS A 150 -8.27 -6.37 -5.24
C CYS A 150 -8.94 -5.56 -6.39
N PRO A 151 -9.29 -4.28 -6.17
CA PRO A 151 -9.14 -3.52 -4.93
C PRO A 151 -10.32 -3.66 -3.95
N PRO A 152 -10.19 -3.22 -2.69
CA PRO A 152 -11.33 -3.13 -1.77
C PRO A 152 -12.42 -2.22 -2.35
N ASN A 153 -13.70 -2.52 -2.10
CA ASN A 153 -14.80 -1.72 -2.62
C ASN A 153 -14.81 -0.29 -2.03
N ALA A 154 -15.08 0.71 -2.87
CA ALA A 154 -15.10 2.13 -2.51
C ALA A 154 -16.01 2.45 -1.30
N ASP A 155 -17.17 1.81 -1.18
CA ASP A 155 -18.09 2.03 -0.04
C ASP A 155 -17.50 1.51 1.27
N ILE A 156 -16.78 0.39 1.23
CA ILE A 156 -16.10 -0.17 2.40
C ILE A 156 -14.92 0.73 2.79
N ILE A 157 -14.16 1.23 1.82
CA ILE A 157 -13.07 2.19 2.05
C ILE A 157 -13.62 3.44 2.74
N PHE A 158 -14.68 4.02 2.19
CA PHE A 158 -15.32 5.21 2.75
C PHE A 158 -15.81 4.96 4.19
N TYR A 159 -16.44 3.81 4.45
CA TYR A 159 -16.85 3.40 5.79
C TYR A 159 -15.66 3.32 6.76
N VAL A 160 -14.59 2.61 6.39
CA VAL A 160 -13.39 2.45 7.24
C VAL A 160 -12.78 3.79 7.59
N LEU A 161 -12.56 4.66 6.60
CA LEU A 161 -11.98 5.97 6.84
C LEU A 161 -12.90 6.87 7.68
N SER A 162 -14.21 6.79 7.47
CA SER A 162 -15.20 7.56 8.22
C SER A 162 -15.28 7.14 9.70
N GLU A 163 -15.20 5.84 9.99
CA GLU A 163 -15.16 5.32 11.37
C GLU A 163 -13.87 5.76 12.07
N LEU A 164 -12.72 5.57 11.41
CA LEU A 164 -11.42 5.93 11.97
C LEU A 164 -11.27 7.44 12.19
N ALA A 165 -11.78 8.27 11.28
CA ALA A 165 -11.81 9.73 11.44
C ALA A 165 -12.64 10.19 12.65
N GLN A 166 -13.58 9.36 13.10
CA GLN A 166 -14.39 9.61 14.29
C GLN A 166 -13.84 8.90 15.55
N GLY A 167 -12.65 8.31 15.46
CA GLY A 167 -12.01 7.58 16.56
C GLY A 167 -12.67 6.23 16.89
N ARG A 168 -13.46 5.67 15.97
CA ARG A 168 -14.08 4.35 16.13
C ARG A 168 -13.32 3.30 15.32
N MET A 169 -13.20 2.11 15.88
CA MET A 169 -12.64 0.96 15.15
C MET A 169 -13.72 0.38 14.23
N PRO A 170 -13.45 0.26 12.92
CA PRO A 170 -14.43 -0.28 11.98
C PRO A 170 -14.69 -1.76 12.25
N ASP A 171 -15.97 -2.14 12.30
CA ASP A 171 -16.36 -3.56 12.33
C ASP A 171 -16.43 -4.10 10.90
N LEU A 172 -15.44 -4.91 10.52
CA LEU A 172 -15.31 -5.55 9.20
C LEU A 172 -15.85 -6.98 9.26
N LYS A 173 -17.13 -7.13 8.94
CA LYS A 173 -17.86 -8.41 8.90
C LYS A 173 -18.82 -8.45 7.73
N ASP A 174 -19.25 -9.66 7.37
CA ASP A 174 -20.28 -9.90 6.36
C ASP A 174 -19.95 -9.17 5.05
N GLU A 175 -20.87 -8.34 4.55
CA GLU A 175 -20.73 -7.57 3.31
C GLU A 175 -19.58 -6.53 3.34
N LYS A 176 -19.03 -6.23 4.52
CA LYS A 176 -17.91 -5.28 4.69
C LYS A 176 -16.54 -5.96 4.71
N LEU A 177 -16.48 -7.28 4.53
CA LEU A 177 -15.24 -8.05 4.45
C LEU A 177 -15.26 -8.90 3.17
N MET A 178 -14.60 -8.40 2.12
CA MET A 178 -14.54 -9.04 0.80
C MET A 178 -13.08 -9.26 0.38
N TRP A 179 -12.80 -10.35 -0.32
CA TRP A 179 -11.45 -10.74 -0.80
C TRP A 179 -11.49 -11.33 -2.22
N ASN A 180 -12.58 -11.06 -2.93
CA ASN A 180 -12.88 -11.54 -4.27
C ASN A 180 -12.51 -10.52 -5.34
#